data_AF-A0A0M2XMX6-F1
#
_entry.id   AF-A0A0M2XMX6-F1
#
_cell.length_a   1.000
_cell.length_b   1.000
_cell.length_c   1.000
_cell.angle_alpha   90.00
_cell.angle_beta   90.00
_cell.angle_gamma   90.00
#
_symmetry.space_group_name_H-M   'P 1'
#
loop_
_entity.id
_entity.type
_entity.pdbx_description
1 polymer ?
#
loop_
_entity_poly.entity_id
_entity_poly.type
_entity_poly.pdbx_seq_one_letter_code
_entity_poly.pdbx_strand_id
1 'polypeptide(L)'
;MNKILVYQIIFLLLFLVGISNSMAQTSTFIKTVSVSATAKVELTDAGGQPLKVGGLYRVKLAVSPIGTRTGAEYLVWYDSPTTTWQIRAVALAGSTSNHLLLIVEDNVVKVYTNHANGYSVKAFVEFYDTGNGTVVPQFFGSSFQWQYNAANLFYLDGNVGVGTEAPTGKLSVKGKIRAQEIKVAFNDGK
;
A
#
# COMPACT_ATOMS: atom_id res chain seq x y z
N MET A 1 3.09 56.70 -1.54
CA MET A 1 2.46 55.46 -2.05
C MET A 1 0.97 55.58 -1.82
N ASN A 2 0.13 55.51 -2.86
CA ASN A 2 -1.30 55.79 -2.75
C ASN A 2 -1.95 54.72 -1.85
N LYS A 3 -2.83 55.10 -0.91
CA LYS A 3 -3.40 54.16 0.10
C LYS A 3 -4.02 52.90 -0.54
N ILE A 4 -4.60 53.06 -1.73
CA ILE A 4 -5.18 51.99 -2.55
C ILE A 4 -4.12 50.94 -2.98
N LEU A 5 -2.92 51.39 -3.35
CA LEU A 5 -1.82 50.51 -3.77
C LEU A 5 -1.28 49.70 -2.58
N VAL A 6 -1.28 50.29 -1.38
CA VAL A 6 -0.86 49.61 -0.13
C VAL A 6 -1.86 48.51 0.23
N TYR A 7 -3.17 48.77 0.14
CA TYR A 7 -4.19 47.75 0.40
C TYR A 7 -4.17 46.62 -0.64
N GLN A 8 -3.94 46.92 -1.92
CA GLN A 8 -3.81 45.88 -2.96
C GLN A 8 -2.58 44.99 -2.74
N ILE A 9 -1.43 45.56 -2.35
CA ILE A 9 -0.22 44.79 -2.05
C ILE A 9 -0.41 43.95 -0.78
N ILE A 10 -1.00 44.50 0.28
CA ILE A 10 -1.28 43.75 1.52
C ILE A 10 -2.31 42.63 1.27
N PHE A 11 -3.35 42.88 0.46
CA PHE A 11 -4.34 41.87 0.09
C PHE A 11 -3.72 40.75 -0.78
N LEU A 12 -2.82 41.09 -1.70
CA LEU A 12 -2.08 40.12 -2.51
C LEU A 12 -1.07 39.30 -1.69
N LEU A 13 -0.39 39.91 -0.71
CA LEU A 13 0.49 39.21 0.24
C LEU A 13 -0.31 38.32 1.20
N LEU A 14 -1.48 38.74 1.70
CA LEU A 14 -2.36 37.90 2.51
C LEU A 14 -2.95 36.73 1.68
N PHE A 15 -3.17 36.91 0.38
CA PHE A 15 -3.58 35.83 -0.53
C PHE A 15 -2.44 34.85 -0.83
N LEU A 16 -1.17 35.29 -0.83
CA LEU A 16 0.01 34.43 -0.97
C LEU A 16 0.42 33.74 0.34
N VAL A 17 0.14 34.33 1.51
CA VAL A 17 0.53 33.81 2.84
C VAL A 17 -0.59 32.98 3.49
N GLY A 18 -1.81 33.03 2.96
CA GLY A 18 -3.02 32.57 3.64
C GLY A 18 -3.70 31.29 3.12
N ILE A 19 -3.04 30.44 2.33
CA ILE A 19 -3.60 29.12 1.97
C ILE A 19 -2.51 28.03 2.04
N SER A 20 -1.97 27.79 3.24
CA SER A 20 -1.56 26.43 3.58
C SER A 20 -2.83 25.68 4.01
N ASN A 21 -3.61 25.23 3.04
CA ASN A 21 -4.60 24.19 3.30
C ASN A 21 -3.83 22.92 3.68
N SER A 22 -3.48 22.75 4.96
CA SER A 22 -3.20 21.44 5.53
C SER A 22 -4.55 20.72 5.71
N MET A 23 -5.29 20.57 4.61
CA MET A 23 -6.38 19.61 4.57
C MET A 23 -5.70 18.27 4.37
N ALA A 24 -6.11 17.24 5.13
CA ALA A 24 -5.72 15.87 4.84
C ALA A 24 -5.97 15.62 3.34
N GLN A 25 -4.88 15.58 2.57
CA GLN A 25 -4.98 15.61 1.12
C GLN A 25 -4.89 14.17 0.63
N THR A 26 -5.92 13.73 -0.08
CA THR A 26 -5.80 12.53 -0.90
C THR A 26 -5.36 12.97 -2.28
N SER A 27 -4.35 12.31 -2.84
CA SER A 27 -3.95 12.52 -4.23
C SER A 27 -3.71 11.18 -4.92
N THR A 28 -3.68 11.21 -6.25
CA THR A 28 -3.32 10.05 -7.04
C THR A 28 -2.25 10.42 -8.04
N PHE A 29 -1.38 9.46 -8.36
CA PHE A 29 -0.38 9.61 -9.41
C PHE A 29 -0.06 8.27 -10.06
N ILE A 30 0.58 8.35 -11.23
CA ILE A 30 1.05 7.18 -11.97
C ILE A 30 2.55 7.28 -12.18
N LYS A 31 3.28 6.21 -11.87
CA LYS A 31 4.70 6.07 -12.17
C LYS A 31 4.91 4.91 -13.15
N THR A 32 5.73 5.11 -14.18
CA THR A 32 6.19 4.00 -15.04
C THR A 32 7.67 3.77 -14.77
N VAL A 33 8.04 2.53 -14.48
CA VAL A 33 9.42 2.10 -14.17
C VAL A 33 9.79 0.86 -14.96
N SER A 34 11.06 0.75 -15.35
CA SER A 34 11.62 -0.44 -15.99
C SER A 34 12.33 -1.27 -14.92
N VAL A 35 11.86 -2.49 -14.67
CA VAL A 35 12.34 -3.31 -13.54
C VAL A 35 12.63 -4.75 -13.94
N SER A 36 13.48 -5.42 -13.17
CA SER A 36 13.75 -6.87 -13.26
C SER A 36 14.10 -7.43 -11.87
N ALA A 37 14.49 -8.71 -11.81
CA ALA A 37 14.96 -9.34 -10.56
C ALA A 37 16.19 -8.64 -9.96
N THR A 38 17.06 -8.06 -10.80
CA THR A 38 18.29 -7.38 -10.38
C THR A 38 18.21 -5.85 -10.52
N ALA A 39 17.30 -5.33 -11.34
CA ALA A 39 17.05 -3.90 -11.50
C ALA A 39 15.77 -3.51 -10.75
N LYS A 40 15.87 -3.39 -9.41
CA LYS A 40 14.78 -2.92 -8.55
C LYS A 40 14.80 -1.40 -8.50
N VAL A 41 13.65 -0.75 -8.70
CA VAL A 41 13.57 0.71 -8.85
C VAL A 41 12.73 1.32 -7.74
N GLU A 42 13.21 2.40 -7.13
CA GLU A 42 12.45 3.16 -6.13
C GLU A 42 11.10 3.64 -6.67
N LEU A 43 10.04 3.42 -5.90
CA LEU A 43 8.75 4.04 -6.13
C LEU A 43 8.79 5.48 -5.64
N THR A 44 8.98 6.42 -6.55
CA THR A 44 8.95 7.86 -6.28
C THR A 44 7.56 8.44 -6.51
N ASP A 45 7.32 9.64 -5.99
CA ASP A 45 6.11 10.41 -6.27
C ASP A 45 6.04 10.90 -7.74
N ALA A 46 5.00 11.67 -8.06
CA ALA A 46 4.81 12.24 -9.39
C ALA A 46 5.95 13.16 -9.84
N GLY A 47 6.60 13.86 -8.90
CA GLY A 47 7.73 14.76 -9.14
C GLY A 47 9.09 14.05 -9.15
N GLY A 48 9.13 12.74 -8.94
CA GLY A 48 10.37 11.96 -8.84
C GLY A 48 11.08 12.09 -7.49
N GLN A 49 10.42 12.64 -6.48
CA GLN A 49 10.95 12.67 -5.11
C GLN A 49 10.61 11.36 -4.38
N PRO A 50 11.34 11.01 -3.32
CA PRO A 50 10.99 9.89 -2.45
C PRO A 50 9.56 10.03 -1.91
N LEU A 51 8.92 8.90 -1.59
CA LEU A 51 7.61 8.94 -0.93
C LEU A 51 7.67 9.77 0.35
N LYS A 52 6.61 10.53 0.61
CA LYS A 52 6.51 11.40 1.78
C LYS A 52 6.42 10.56 3.05
N VAL A 53 7.40 10.77 3.93
CA VAL A 53 7.41 10.22 5.30
C VAL A 53 6.14 10.61 6.04
N GLY A 54 5.55 9.64 6.75
CA GLY A 54 4.27 9.76 7.44
C GLY A 54 3.04 9.60 6.54
N GLY A 55 3.23 9.30 5.26
CA GLY A 55 2.16 8.99 4.32
C GLY A 55 1.65 7.55 4.38
N LEU A 56 0.39 7.37 4.02
CA LEU A 56 -0.17 6.05 3.67
C LEU A 56 -0.46 5.99 2.17
N TYR A 57 -0.21 4.85 1.56
CA TYR A 57 -0.37 4.64 0.13
C TYR A 57 -1.08 3.32 -0.17
N ARG A 58 -1.98 3.34 -1.15
CA ARG A 58 -2.44 2.15 -1.85
C ARG A 58 -1.81 2.14 -3.24
N VAL A 59 -1.06 1.10 -3.54
CA VAL A 59 -0.27 0.96 -4.76
C VAL A 59 -0.81 -0.21 -5.57
N LYS A 60 -1.33 0.07 -6.77
CA LYS A 60 -1.76 -0.93 -7.73
C LYS A 60 -0.74 -1.01 -8.85
N LEU A 61 -0.24 -2.20 -9.15
CA LEU A 61 0.79 -2.42 -10.15
C LEU A 61 0.21 -3.22 -11.32
N ALA A 62 0.50 -2.76 -12.53
CA ALA A 62 0.22 -3.50 -13.76
C ALA A 62 1.40 -3.44 -14.72
N VAL A 63 1.62 -4.52 -15.47
CA VAL A 63 2.59 -4.54 -16.57
C VAL A 63 1.86 -4.28 -17.88
N SER A 64 2.50 -3.58 -18.81
CA SER A 64 1.90 -3.22 -20.09
C SER A 64 2.74 -3.77 -21.26
N PRO A 65 2.12 -4.32 -22.31
CA PRO A 65 1.23 -5.50 -22.36
C PRO A 65 2.04 -6.80 -22.52
N ILE A 66 1.65 -7.87 -21.82
CA ILE A 66 2.26 -9.22 -22.00
C ILE A 66 1.22 -10.33 -21.89
N GLY A 67 1.50 -11.50 -22.45
CA GLY A 67 0.57 -12.65 -22.48
C GLY A 67 0.26 -13.29 -21.11
N THR A 68 1.01 -12.95 -20.06
CA THR A 68 0.72 -13.39 -18.69
C THR A 68 -0.25 -12.44 -18.01
N ARG A 69 -1.28 -13.00 -17.36
CA ARG A 69 -2.20 -12.23 -16.51
C ARG A 69 -1.47 -11.85 -15.22
N THR A 70 -1.14 -10.57 -15.09
CA THR A 70 -0.48 -10.02 -13.91
C THR A 70 -1.36 -9.00 -13.21
N GLY A 71 -0.86 -8.44 -12.11
CA GLY A 71 -1.57 -7.47 -11.29
C GLY A 71 -1.14 -7.64 -9.84
N ALA A 72 -0.97 -6.54 -9.15
CA ALA A 72 -0.76 -6.56 -7.71
C ALA A 72 -1.34 -5.32 -7.03
N GLU A 73 -1.82 -5.48 -5.81
CA GLU A 73 -2.17 -4.39 -4.89
C GLU A 73 -1.35 -4.52 -3.61
N TYR A 74 -0.77 -3.39 -3.19
CA TYR A 74 -0.03 -3.25 -1.95
C TYR A 74 -0.55 -2.06 -1.16
N LEU A 75 -0.47 -2.17 0.16
CA LEU A 75 -0.48 -1.02 1.07
C LEU A 75 0.95 -0.70 1.46
N VAL A 76 1.27 0.59 1.54
CA VAL A 76 2.59 1.08 1.91
C VAL A 76 2.40 2.18 2.94
N TRP A 77 3.17 2.17 4.02
CA TRP A 77 3.15 3.23 5.02
C TRP A 77 4.53 3.41 5.64
N TYR A 78 4.79 4.60 6.15
CA TYR A 78 5.95 4.85 6.97
C TYR A 78 5.59 4.67 8.44
N ASP A 79 6.23 3.70 9.10
CA ASP A 79 6.03 3.44 10.53
C ASP A 79 6.95 4.35 11.35
N SER A 80 6.41 5.47 11.83
CA SER A 80 7.21 6.48 12.56
C SER A 80 7.92 5.95 13.82
N PRO A 81 7.30 5.08 14.66
CA PRO A 81 7.97 4.50 15.81
C PRO A 81 9.26 3.73 15.48
N THR A 82 9.27 2.97 14.38
CA THR A 82 10.46 2.21 13.95
C THR A 82 11.32 2.95 12.93
N THR A 83 10.84 4.10 12.42
CA THR A 83 11.47 4.90 11.36
C THR A 83 11.67 4.12 10.06
N THR A 84 10.81 3.13 9.79
CA THR A 84 10.92 2.25 8.62
C THR A 84 9.73 2.31 7.69
N TRP A 85 9.96 2.16 6.40
CA TRP A 85 8.92 1.85 5.44
C TRP A 85 8.44 0.42 5.62
N GLN A 86 7.13 0.27 5.53
CA GLN A 86 6.44 -0.99 5.65
C GLN A 86 5.55 -1.20 4.44
N ILE A 87 5.40 -2.47 4.05
CA ILE A 87 4.55 -2.87 2.94
C ILE A 87 3.67 -4.04 3.35
N ARG A 88 2.52 -4.14 2.70
CA ARG A 88 1.62 -5.29 2.81
C ARG A 88 1.08 -5.62 1.44
N ALA A 89 1.33 -6.84 0.98
CA ALA A 89 0.63 -7.37 -0.17
C ALA A 89 -0.85 -7.58 0.19
N VAL A 90 -1.75 -7.01 -0.61
CA VAL A 90 -3.21 -7.19 -0.49
C VAL A 90 -3.68 -8.26 -1.46
N ALA A 91 -3.26 -8.13 -2.72
CA ALA A 91 -3.63 -9.09 -3.76
C ALA A 91 -2.49 -9.22 -4.76
N LEU A 92 -2.00 -10.43 -4.97
CA LEU A 92 -0.96 -10.75 -5.95
C LEU A 92 -1.51 -11.76 -6.94
N ALA A 93 -1.41 -11.48 -8.24
CA ALA A 93 -1.69 -12.48 -9.28
C ALA A 93 -0.69 -13.65 -9.27
N GLY A 94 0.48 -13.43 -8.66
CA GLY A 94 1.53 -14.42 -8.44
C GLY A 94 2.79 -13.72 -7.89
N SER A 95 3.85 -14.48 -7.65
CA SER A 95 5.09 -13.95 -7.04
C SER A 95 6.39 -14.35 -7.76
N THR A 96 6.29 -15.01 -8.91
CA THR A 96 7.44 -15.42 -9.74
C THR A 96 7.37 -14.76 -11.11
N SER A 97 8.41 -14.88 -11.95
CA SER A 97 8.37 -14.37 -13.32
C SER A 97 8.04 -12.86 -13.35
N ASN A 98 7.25 -12.43 -14.33
CA ASN A 98 6.81 -11.06 -14.58
C ASN A 98 5.73 -10.54 -13.61
N HIS A 99 5.43 -11.26 -12.53
CA HIS A 99 4.52 -10.76 -11.50
C HIS A 99 5.15 -9.59 -10.73
N LEU A 100 4.32 -8.59 -10.43
CA LEU A 100 4.74 -7.30 -9.92
C LEU A 100 4.77 -7.33 -8.40
N LEU A 101 5.89 -6.88 -7.85
CA LEU A 101 6.16 -6.98 -6.42
C LEU A 101 6.72 -5.66 -5.90
N LEU A 102 6.44 -5.39 -4.62
CA LEU A 102 7.14 -4.37 -3.84
C LEU A 102 8.07 -5.05 -2.84
N ILE A 103 9.15 -4.35 -2.54
CA ILE A 103 10.08 -4.70 -1.46
C ILE A 103 10.54 -3.43 -0.77
N VAL A 104 10.88 -3.53 0.51
CA VAL A 104 11.61 -2.49 1.22
C VAL A 104 13.07 -2.93 1.34
N GLU A 105 13.97 -2.19 0.71
CA GLU A 105 15.42 -2.40 0.81
C GLU A 105 16.07 -1.07 1.11
N ASP A 106 17.02 -1.06 2.05
CA ASP A 106 17.72 0.17 2.46
C ASP A 106 16.76 1.27 2.94
N ASN A 107 15.64 0.85 3.55
CA ASN A 107 14.53 1.72 3.93
C ASN A 107 13.94 2.52 2.76
N VAL A 108 13.91 1.93 1.57
CA VAL A 108 13.30 2.50 0.36
C VAL A 108 12.33 1.49 -0.24
N VAL A 109 11.14 1.95 -0.60
CA VAL A 109 10.13 1.14 -1.27
C VAL A 109 10.50 1.00 -2.75
N LYS A 110 10.80 -0.22 -3.19
CA LYS A 110 11.21 -0.53 -4.56
C LYS A 110 10.21 -1.43 -5.26
N VAL A 111 9.99 -1.19 -6.55
CA VAL A 111 9.22 -2.00 -7.48
C VAL A 111 10.14 -2.97 -8.20
N TYR A 112 9.70 -4.22 -8.34
CA TYR A 112 10.45 -5.24 -9.09
C TYR A 112 9.56 -6.35 -9.67
N THR A 113 10.16 -7.20 -10.47
CA THR A 113 9.60 -8.51 -10.89
C THR A 113 10.62 -9.61 -10.59
N ASN A 114 10.17 -10.85 -10.44
CA ASN A 114 11.05 -12.01 -10.23
C ASN A 114 11.41 -12.68 -11.57
N HIS A 115 11.91 -11.88 -12.52
CA HIS A 115 12.33 -12.34 -13.84
C HIS A 115 13.60 -11.61 -14.29
N ALA A 116 14.45 -12.30 -15.06
CA ALA A 116 15.71 -11.74 -15.54
C ALA A 116 15.51 -10.57 -16.53
N ASN A 117 14.55 -10.70 -17.46
CA ASN A 117 14.22 -9.65 -18.43
C ASN A 117 13.62 -8.41 -17.75
N GLY A 118 13.84 -7.25 -18.37
CA GLY A 118 13.21 -6.00 -17.97
C GLY A 118 11.74 -5.91 -18.37
N TYR A 119 10.91 -5.37 -17.48
CA TYR A 119 9.50 -5.12 -17.71
C TYR A 119 9.16 -3.66 -17.40
N SER A 120 8.33 -3.06 -18.26
CA SER A 120 7.74 -1.74 -18.00
C SER A 120 6.51 -1.92 -17.10
N VAL A 121 6.66 -1.50 -15.86
CA VAL A 121 5.63 -1.56 -14.82
C VAL A 121 5.02 -0.18 -14.63
N LYS A 122 3.69 -0.12 -14.66
CA LYS A 122 2.90 1.04 -14.24
C LYS A 122 2.44 0.84 -12.80
N ALA A 123 2.80 1.77 -11.93
CA ALA A 123 2.26 1.91 -10.59
C ALA A 123 1.19 3.01 -10.59
N PHE A 124 -0.03 2.66 -10.19
CA PHE A 124 -1.11 3.58 -9.88
C PHE A 124 -1.14 3.74 -8.36
N VAL A 125 -0.92 4.95 -7.88
CA VAL A 125 -0.75 5.20 -6.44
C VAL A 125 -1.83 6.15 -5.97
N GLU A 126 -2.57 5.74 -4.94
CA GLU A 126 -3.40 6.58 -4.10
C GLU A 126 -2.57 6.95 -2.86
N PHE A 127 -2.38 8.24 -2.59
CA PHE A 127 -1.66 8.77 -1.45
C PHE A 127 -2.63 9.47 -0.49
N TYR A 128 -2.51 9.16 0.79
CA TYR A 128 -3.27 9.76 1.88
C TYR A 128 -2.30 10.49 2.83
N ASP A 129 -2.34 11.82 2.79
CA ASP A 129 -1.57 12.66 3.69
C ASP A 129 -2.32 12.82 5.02
N THR A 130 -1.91 12.08 6.04
CA THR A 130 -2.49 12.16 7.38
C THR A 130 -1.91 13.29 8.21
N GLY A 131 -0.88 13.99 7.73
CA GLY A 131 -0.17 15.04 8.48
C GLY A 131 0.58 14.55 9.73
N ASN A 132 0.54 13.24 10.01
CA ASN A 132 1.21 12.59 11.13
C ASN A 132 1.47 11.12 10.78
N GLY A 133 2.72 10.67 10.92
CA GLY A 133 3.15 9.31 10.59
C GLY A 133 2.88 8.24 11.64
N THR A 134 2.04 8.52 12.65
CA THR A 134 1.57 7.52 13.61
C THR A 134 0.25 6.86 13.18
N VAL A 135 -0.32 7.26 12.03
CA VAL A 135 -1.54 6.62 11.53
C VAL A 135 -1.22 5.22 11.05
N VAL A 136 -1.92 4.25 11.63
CA VAL A 136 -1.70 2.84 11.39
C VAL A 136 -2.47 2.34 10.15
N PRO A 137 -1.96 1.31 9.45
CA PRO A 137 -2.50 0.88 8.16
C PRO A 137 -3.89 0.20 8.22
N GLN A 138 -4.42 -0.07 9.42
CA GLN A 138 -5.83 -0.44 9.62
C GLN A 138 -6.80 0.62 9.06
N PHE A 139 -6.30 1.84 8.81
CA PHE A 139 -6.96 2.87 8.00
C PHE A 139 -7.59 2.33 6.71
N PHE A 140 -6.95 1.35 6.06
CA PHE A 140 -7.43 0.75 4.81
C PHE A 140 -8.53 -0.31 5.00
N GLY A 141 -8.97 -0.57 6.22
CA GLY A 141 -10.05 -1.51 6.52
C GLY A 141 -9.75 -2.93 6.03
N SER A 142 -10.69 -3.51 5.28
CA SER A 142 -10.59 -4.90 4.81
C SER A 142 -9.40 -5.16 3.88
N SER A 143 -8.91 -4.14 3.14
CA SER A 143 -7.68 -4.25 2.34
C SER A 143 -6.45 -4.55 3.20
N PHE A 144 -6.44 -4.13 4.47
CA PHE A 144 -5.33 -4.46 5.38
C PHE A 144 -5.45 -5.86 5.97
N GLN A 145 -6.67 -6.40 6.05
CA GLN A 145 -6.94 -7.64 6.77
C GLN A 145 -6.53 -8.86 5.94
N TRP A 146 -7.27 -9.15 4.87
CA TRP A 146 -7.08 -10.39 4.10
C TRP A 146 -6.07 -10.21 2.97
N GLN A 147 -5.22 -11.21 2.77
CA GLN A 147 -4.26 -11.22 1.66
C GLN A 147 -4.60 -12.32 0.67
N TYR A 148 -4.46 -12.00 -0.61
CA TYR A 148 -4.62 -12.93 -1.71
C TYR A 148 -3.30 -13.12 -2.45
N ASN A 149 -2.89 -14.36 -2.67
CA ASN A 149 -1.75 -14.68 -3.53
C ASN A 149 -2.07 -15.84 -4.47
N ALA A 150 -2.06 -15.55 -5.76
CA ALA A 150 -2.36 -16.43 -6.89
C ALA A 150 -3.76 -17.06 -6.83
N ALA A 151 -3.98 -18.03 -5.95
CA ALA A 151 -5.25 -18.74 -5.77
C ALA A 151 -5.65 -18.86 -4.29
N ASN A 152 -4.84 -18.34 -3.36
CA ASN A 152 -5.03 -18.54 -1.92
C ASN A 152 -5.40 -17.21 -1.27
N LEU A 153 -6.54 -17.19 -0.56
CA LEU A 153 -6.92 -16.12 0.38
C LEU A 153 -6.52 -16.56 1.79
N PHE A 154 -5.84 -15.70 2.54
CA PHE A 154 -5.35 -16.02 3.88
C PHE A 154 -5.34 -14.79 4.80
N TYR A 155 -5.15 -15.05 6.10
CA TYR A 155 -4.94 -14.05 7.15
C TYR A 155 -3.89 -14.58 8.13
N LEU A 156 -2.84 -13.80 8.42
CA LEU A 156 -1.71 -14.24 9.25
C LEU A 156 -1.50 -13.42 10.52
N ASP A 157 -2.16 -12.26 10.68
CA ASP A 157 -1.85 -11.30 11.75
C ASP A 157 -2.51 -11.63 13.10
N GLY A 158 -3.34 -12.68 13.16
CA GLY A 158 -4.05 -13.02 14.39
C GLY A 158 -5.03 -14.17 14.25
N ASN A 159 -6.17 -14.01 14.91
CA ASN A 159 -7.28 -14.95 14.93
C ASN A 159 -8.51 -14.33 14.25
N VAL A 160 -9.35 -15.16 13.66
CA VAL A 160 -10.61 -14.76 13.02
C VAL A 160 -11.79 -15.12 13.93
N GLY A 161 -12.59 -14.13 14.30
CA GLY A 161 -13.82 -14.31 15.06
C GLY A 161 -15.06 -14.18 14.17
N VAL A 162 -16.00 -15.13 14.26
CA VAL A 162 -17.33 -15.02 13.64
C VAL A 162 -18.38 -15.07 14.75
N GLY A 163 -19.10 -13.96 14.94
CA GLY A 163 -20.03 -13.80 16.07
C GLY A 163 -19.37 -13.60 17.44
N THR A 164 -18.04 -13.41 17.48
CA THR A 164 -17.26 -13.11 18.70
C THR A 164 -16.16 -12.11 18.37
N GLU A 165 -15.90 -11.19 19.28
CA GLU A 165 -14.79 -10.23 19.20
C GLU A 165 -13.53 -10.71 19.96
N ALA A 166 -13.66 -11.79 20.74
CA ALA A 166 -12.59 -12.39 21.54
C ALA A 166 -12.30 -13.84 21.08
N PRO A 167 -11.71 -14.05 19.90
CA PRO A 167 -11.38 -15.38 19.42
C PRO A 167 -10.21 -16.01 20.21
N THR A 168 -10.42 -17.21 20.76
CA THR A 168 -9.42 -17.95 21.57
C THR A 168 -8.55 -18.91 20.76
N GLY A 169 -8.86 -19.10 19.47
CA GLY A 169 -8.05 -19.86 18.51
C GLY A 169 -8.09 -19.22 17.13
N LYS A 170 -7.28 -19.76 16.19
CA LYS A 170 -7.09 -19.19 14.84
C LYS A 170 -8.40 -18.89 14.10
N LEU A 171 -9.40 -19.76 14.27
CA LEU A 171 -10.79 -19.49 13.90
C LEU A 171 -11.68 -19.79 15.10
N SER A 172 -12.47 -18.80 15.55
CA SER A 172 -13.45 -18.96 16.62
C SER A 172 -14.83 -18.56 16.11
N VAL A 173 -15.81 -19.46 16.16
CA VAL A 173 -17.18 -19.20 15.69
C VAL A 173 -18.14 -19.34 16.87
N LYS A 174 -18.78 -18.24 17.26
CA LYS A 174 -19.88 -18.22 18.24
C LYS A 174 -21.21 -18.31 17.50
N GLY A 175 -21.49 -19.47 16.93
CA GLY A 175 -22.66 -19.70 16.08
C GLY A 175 -22.64 -21.07 15.41
N LYS A 176 -23.60 -21.30 14.51
CA LYS A 176 -23.67 -22.55 13.74
C LYS A 176 -22.77 -22.44 12.51
N ILE A 177 -21.96 -23.47 12.27
CA ILE A 177 -21.22 -23.66 11.03
C ILE A 177 -22.02 -24.65 10.17
N ARG A 178 -22.37 -24.26 8.94
CA ARG A 178 -22.92 -25.18 7.94
C ARG A 178 -21.81 -25.55 6.97
N ALA A 179 -21.43 -26.82 6.94
CA ALA A 179 -20.44 -27.37 6.03
C ALA A 179 -20.96 -28.69 5.45
N GLN A 180 -20.55 -29.01 4.23
CA GLN A 180 -20.81 -30.32 3.65
C GLN A 180 -19.91 -31.39 4.29
N GLU A 181 -18.65 -31.06 4.53
CA GLU A 181 -17.66 -31.92 5.17
C GLU A 181 -16.67 -31.05 5.96
N ILE A 182 -16.18 -31.56 7.09
CA ILE A 182 -15.08 -30.97 7.87
C ILE A 182 -14.06 -32.08 8.10
N LYS A 183 -12.84 -31.90 7.59
CA LYS A 183 -11.72 -32.78 7.90
C LYS A 183 -10.92 -32.19 9.06
N VAL A 184 -10.83 -32.93 10.15
CA VAL A 184 -9.94 -32.62 11.28
C VAL A 184 -8.74 -33.56 11.20
N ALA A 185 -7.54 -32.99 11.15
CA ALA A 185 -6.30 -33.73 11.19
C ALA A 185 -5.44 -33.22 12.34
N PHE A 186 -4.75 -34.12 13.01
CA PHE A 186 -3.69 -33.74 13.94
C PHE A 186 -2.46 -33.32 13.14
N ASN A 187 -1.72 -32.34 13.66
CA ASN A 187 -0.45 -31.96 13.06
C ASN A 187 0.57 -33.00 13.54
N ASP A 188 0.74 -34.08 12.80
CA ASP A 188 1.56 -35.24 13.22
C ASP A 188 3.07 -34.96 13.22
N GLY A 189 3.49 -33.70 13.11
CA GLY A 189 4.89 -33.27 13.28
C GLY A 189 5.90 -33.98 12.37
N LYS A 190 5.46 -34.51 11.23
CA LYS A 190 6.30 -35.12 10.21
C LYS A 190 6.40 -34.23 8.98
#